data_AF-A0A6A6MRU2-F1
#
_entry.id   AF-A0A6A6MRU2-F1
#
_cell.length_a   1.000
_cell.length_b   1.000
_cell.length_c   1.000
_cell.angle_alpha   90.00
_cell.angle_beta   90.00
_cell.angle_gamma   90.00
#
_symmetry.space_group_name_H-M   'P 1'
#
loop_
_entity.id
_entity.type
_entity.pdbx_description
1 polymer ?
#
loop_
_entity_poly.entity_id
_entity_poly.type
_entity_poly.pdbx_seq_one_letter_code
_entity_poly.pdbx_strand_id
1 'polypeptide(L)'
;MSGSQCCDNPPTLNPASGAGSVTEVGGLKAYVSGPSDSKRAIVLISDVFGFEAPNLRKLADKVAAAGFYVVVPDFFNGDPYVPENVERPIPVWIRLHGTDKGFEDVKPVIMALKSKGISAIGAAAKVVVELAKSDYIQAAVLLHPSLVTVDDIKEVKVPIAVLGAEIDKISPPALVKQFEEVLSTRPEINGYVKIFPAWHMGGQSGIKWKMRMQSNMLKKPMEICWIGSLTTSNEMMYVGNCFF
;
A
#
# COMPACT_ATOMS: atom_id res chain seq x y z
N MET A 1 23.65 8.36 0.30
CA MET A 1 23.72 7.31 -0.75
C MET A 1 22.63 6.28 -0.45
N SER A 2 21.40 6.45 -0.97
CA SER A 2 20.32 5.45 -0.81
C SER A 2 20.58 4.29 -1.78
N GLY A 3 21.26 3.25 -1.30
CA GLY A 3 21.72 2.13 -2.13
C GLY A 3 20.71 0.99 -2.24
N SER A 4 20.42 0.62 -3.49
CA SER A 4 20.01 -0.69 -4.08
C SER A 4 18.86 -1.53 -3.49
N GLN A 5 18.59 -1.55 -2.18
CA GLN A 5 17.77 -2.60 -1.56
C GLN A 5 16.31 -2.67 -2.04
N CYS A 6 15.75 -1.59 -2.58
CA CYS A 6 14.40 -1.59 -3.16
C CYS A 6 14.31 -2.32 -4.50
N CYS A 7 15.42 -2.41 -5.22
CA CYS A 7 15.49 -2.96 -6.57
C CYS A 7 16.16 -4.33 -6.60
N ASP A 8 16.64 -4.79 -5.45
CA ASP A 8 17.18 -6.12 -5.29
C ASP A 8 16.01 -7.12 -5.38
N ASN A 9 16.03 -8.00 -6.39
CA ASN A 9 14.98 -8.96 -6.75
C ASN A 9 13.74 -8.35 -7.46
N PRO A 10 13.88 -7.85 -8.70
CA PRO A 10 12.71 -7.44 -9.48
C PRO A 10 11.76 -8.63 -9.71
N PRO A 11 10.43 -8.43 -9.63
CA PRO A 11 9.48 -9.48 -9.93
C PRO A 11 9.47 -9.78 -11.43
N THR A 12 9.30 -11.05 -11.80
CA THR A 12 8.88 -11.38 -13.16
C THR A 12 7.44 -10.89 -13.36
N LEU A 13 7.25 -9.86 -14.19
CA LEU A 13 5.94 -9.31 -14.49
C LEU A 13 5.06 -10.35 -15.20
N ASN A 14 3.78 -10.39 -14.85
CA ASN A 14 2.81 -11.29 -15.47
C ASN A 14 1.46 -10.58 -15.63
N PRO A 15 1.14 -10.08 -16.84
CA PRO A 15 -0.13 -9.42 -17.13
C PRO A 15 -1.37 -10.32 -16.92
N ALA A 16 -1.20 -11.64 -16.92
CA ALA A 16 -2.27 -12.61 -16.69
C ALA A 16 -2.40 -13.02 -15.21
N SER A 17 -1.58 -12.47 -14.31
CA SER A 17 -1.66 -12.78 -12.88
C SER A 17 -2.85 -12.11 -12.20
N GLY A 18 -3.41 -12.82 -11.22
CA GLY A 18 -4.56 -12.37 -10.43
C GLY A 18 -5.90 -12.97 -10.89
N ALA A 19 -6.92 -12.89 -10.04
CA ALA A 19 -8.28 -13.38 -10.30
C ALA A 19 -9.25 -12.29 -10.79
N GLY A 20 -8.82 -11.03 -10.75
CA GLY A 20 -9.53 -9.85 -11.21
C GLY A 20 -9.35 -9.60 -12.70
N SER A 21 -9.56 -8.35 -13.11
CA SER A 21 -9.50 -7.95 -14.52
C SER A 21 -8.84 -6.59 -14.69
N VAL A 22 -8.24 -6.33 -15.85
CA VAL A 22 -7.72 -5.01 -16.20
C VAL A 22 -8.79 -4.22 -16.93
N THR A 23 -9.08 -3.02 -16.45
CA THR A 23 -10.05 -2.08 -17.04
C THR A 23 -9.53 -0.65 -16.91
N GLU A 24 -10.26 0.32 -17.45
CA GLU A 24 -9.95 1.73 -17.26
C GLU A 24 -10.70 2.30 -16.04
N VAL A 25 -9.98 3.01 -15.17
CA VAL A 25 -10.55 3.72 -14.02
C VAL A 25 -9.91 5.09 -13.94
N GLY A 26 -10.72 6.15 -14.09
CA GLY A 26 -10.22 7.53 -14.02
C GLY A 26 -9.20 7.87 -15.10
N GLY A 27 -9.30 7.26 -16.29
CA GLY A 27 -8.36 7.48 -17.40
C GLY A 27 -7.06 6.68 -17.31
N LEU A 28 -6.87 5.87 -16.26
CA LEU A 28 -5.73 4.96 -16.13
C LEU A 28 -6.15 3.53 -16.37
N LYS A 29 -5.28 2.74 -17.00
CA LYS A 29 -5.38 1.27 -16.91
C LYS A 29 -5.23 0.88 -15.44
N ALA A 30 -6.07 -0.02 -14.98
CA ALA A 30 -6.04 -0.48 -13.61
C ALA A 30 -6.45 -1.94 -13.52
N TYR A 31 -5.77 -2.69 -12.66
CA TYR A 31 -6.25 -3.99 -12.25
C TYR A 31 -7.32 -3.82 -11.17
N VAL A 32 -8.47 -4.46 -11.36
CA VAL A 32 -9.64 -4.35 -10.49
C VAL A 32 -10.03 -5.73 -10.00
N SER A 33 -10.30 -5.84 -8.70
CA SER A 33 -10.75 -7.08 -8.05
C SER A 33 -11.82 -6.80 -6.99
N GLY A 34 -12.68 -7.78 -6.73
CA GLY A 34 -13.71 -7.72 -5.68
C GLY A 34 -15.12 -7.31 -6.14
N PRO A 35 -16.07 -7.27 -5.20
CA PRO A 35 -17.49 -7.10 -5.51
C PRO A 35 -17.80 -5.71 -6.07
N SER A 36 -18.45 -5.67 -7.24
CA SER A 36 -18.75 -4.43 -7.97
C SER A 36 -19.79 -3.53 -7.31
N ASP A 37 -20.54 -4.05 -6.34
CA ASP A 37 -21.56 -3.40 -5.53
C ASP A 37 -21.05 -2.95 -4.16
N SER A 38 -19.79 -3.24 -3.82
CA SER A 38 -19.18 -2.76 -2.59
C SER A 38 -19.27 -1.24 -2.50
N LYS A 39 -19.49 -0.73 -1.29
CA LYS A 39 -19.48 0.72 -1.00
C LYS A 39 -18.13 1.20 -0.49
N ARG A 40 -17.17 0.29 -0.36
CA ARG A 40 -15.85 0.54 0.23
C ARG A 40 -14.78 0.10 -0.76
N ALA A 41 -13.88 1.01 -1.11
CA ALA A 41 -12.79 0.72 -2.02
C ALA A 41 -11.42 0.84 -1.34
N ILE A 42 -10.46 0.10 -1.89
CA ILE A 42 -9.04 0.25 -1.57
C ILE A 42 -8.28 0.54 -2.87
N VAL A 43 -7.55 1.64 -2.90
CA VAL A 43 -6.57 1.93 -3.95
C VAL A 43 -5.22 1.40 -3.50
N LEU A 44 -4.70 0.38 -4.18
CA LEU A 44 -3.34 -0.10 -3.96
C LEU A 44 -2.42 0.54 -5.00
N ILE A 45 -1.37 1.22 -4.54
CA ILE A 45 -0.40 1.86 -5.43
C ILE A 45 0.79 0.90 -5.57
N SER A 46 1.22 0.66 -6.80
CA SER A 46 2.37 -0.22 -7.06
C SER A 46 3.68 0.36 -6.52
N ASP A 47 4.65 -0.53 -6.30
CA ASP A 47 6.04 -0.12 -6.22
C ASP A 47 6.56 0.28 -7.62
N VAL A 48 7.86 0.52 -7.75
CA VAL A 48 8.51 0.96 -8.99
C VAL A 48 8.37 -0.04 -10.16
N PHE A 49 8.04 -1.31 -9.90
CA PHE A 49 7.90 -2.34 -10.93
C PHE A 49 6.51 -2.37 -11.58
N GLY A 50 5.56 -1.60 -11.04
CA GLY A 50 4.27 -1.35 -11.68
C GLY A 50 3.16 -2.33 -11.29
N PHE A 51 1.97 -2.06 -11.81
CA PHE A 51 0.73 -2.73 -11.41
C PHE A 51 0.61 -4.20 -11.90
N GLU A 52 1.53 -4.65 -12.75
CA GLU A 52 1.61 -6.04 -13.24
C GLU A 52 2.43 -6.98 -12.35
N ALA A 53 2.99 -6.45 -11.26
CA ALA A 53 3.68 -7.25 -10.26
C ALA A 53 2.72 -8.33 -9.68
N PRO A 54 3.02 -9.63 -9.81
CA PRO A 54 2.07 -10.68 -9.44
C PRO A 54 1.67 -10.65 -7.97
N ASN A 55 2.57 -10.26 -7.09
CA ASN A 55 2.32 -10.26 -5.65
C ASN A 55 1.44 -9.09 -5.23
N LEU A 56 1.54 -7.95 -5.91
CA LEU A 56 0.60 -6.84 -5.75
C LEU A 56 -0.82 -7.23 -6.17
N ARG A 57 -0.98 -7.95 -7.28
CA ARG A 57 -2.31 -8.43 -7.71
C ARG A 57 -2.88 -9.51 -6.80
N LYS A 58 -2.06 -10.42 -6.29
CA LYS A 58 -2.48 -11.38 -5.25
C LYS A 58 -2.89 -10.68 -3.96
N LEU A 59 -2.20 -9.62 -3.56
CA LEU A 59 -2.62 -8.78 -2.43
C LEU A 59 -3.98 -8.14 -2.71
N ALA A 60 -4.17 -7.59 -3.91
CA ALA A 60 -5.44 -7.01 -4.33
C ALA A 60 -6.59 -8.03 -4.23
N ASP A 61 -6.37 -9.26 -4.70
CA ASP A 61 -7.38 -10.33 -4.62
C ASP A 61 -7.69 -10.74 -3.18
N LYS A 62 -6.70 -10.76 -2.30
CA LYS A 62 -6.92 -11.03 -0.87
C LYS A 62 -7.72 -9.92 -0.18
N VAL A 63 -7.42 -8.66 -0.49
CA VAL A 63 -8.18 -7.52 0.03
C VAL A 63 -9.61 -7.52 -0.54
N ALA A 64 -9.76 -7.89 -1.81
CA ALA A 64 -11.05 -8.06 -2.46
C ALA A 64 -11.89 -9.16 -1.81
N ALA A 65 -11.28 -10.30 -1.45
CA ALA A 65 -11.94 -11.37 -0.72
C ALA A 65 -12.44 -10.95 0.67
N ALA A 66 -11.91 -9.86 1.26
CA ALA A 66 -12.44 -9.24 2.48
C ALA A 66 -13.63 -8.29 2.24
N GLY A 67 -14.15 -8.22 1.01
CA GLY A 67 -15.36 -7.48 0.64
C GLY A 67 -15.12 -6.03 0.21
N PHE A 68 -13.90 -5.66 -0.16
CA PHE A 68 -13.56 -4.35 -0.71
C PHE A 68 -13.54 -4.39 -2.24
N TYR A 69 -13.91 -3.29 -2.87
CA TYR A 69 -13.60 -3.07 -4.28
C TYR A 69 -12.17 -2.57 -4.39
N VAL A 70 -11.28 -3.34 -4.99
CA VAL A 70 -9.85 -3.03 -5.02
C VAL A 70 -9.46 -2.56 -6.40
N VAL A 71 -8.73 -1.44 -6.46
CA VAL A 71 -8.18 -0.88 -7.70
C VAL A 71 -6.67 -0.73 -7.55
N VAL A 72 -5.94 -1.19 -8.56
CA VAL A 72 -4.49 -1.05 -8.68
C VAL A 72 -4.18 -0.29 -9.98
N PRO A 73 -4.12 1.05 -9.95
CA PRO A 73 -3.88 1.87 -11.13
C PRO A 73 -2.45 1.76 -11.65
N ASP A 74 -2.28 1.87 -12.97
CA ASP A 74 -1.01 2.03 -13.64
C ASP A 74 -0.55 3.49 -13.61
N PHE A 75 -0.01 3.94 -12.48
CA PHE A 75 0.51 5.30 -12.32
C PHE A 75 1.72 5.61 -13.20
N PHE A 76 2.35 4.60 -13.79
CA PHE A 76 3.51 4.79 -14.66
C PHE A 76 3.14 4.79 -16.14
N ASN A 77 1.88 4.58 -16.50
CA ASN A 77 1.41 4.59 -17.89
C ASN A 77 2.23 3.66 -18.80
N GLY A 78 2.49 2.44 -18.32
CA GLY A 78 3.28 1.44 -19.03
C GLY A 78 4.80 1.66 -19.01
N ASP A 79 5.30 2.58 -18.15
CA ASP A 79 6.73 2.90 -18.01
C ASP A 79 7.31 2.52 -16.62
N PRO A 80 7.18 1.26 -16.15
CA PRO A 80 7.76 0.84 -14.88
C PRO A 80 9.30 0.88 -14.92
N TYR A 81 9.92 0.88 -13.73
CA TYR A 81 11.37 0.82 -13.61
C TYR A 81 11.91 -0.54 -14.07
N VAL A 82 12.95 -0.51 -14.91
CA VAL A 82 13.66 -1.69 -15.42
C VAL A 82 15.11 -1.64 -14.91
N PRO A 83 15.51 -2.50 -13.95
CA PRO A 83 16.85 -2.48 -13.36
C PRO A 83 18.00 -2.62 -14.36
N GLU A 84 17.78 -3.34 -15.45
CA GLU A 84 18.77 -3.59 -16.51
C GLU A 84 19.01 -2.36 -17.40
N ASN A 85 18.15 -1.34 -17.33
CA ASN A 85 18.30 -0.11 -18.11
C ASN A 85 19.30 0.85 -17.45
N VAL A 86 20.57 0.71 -17.83
CA VAL A 86 21.68 1.54 -17.33
C VAL A 86 21.56 3.02 -17.68
N GLU A 87 20.85 3.38 -18.75
CA GLU A 87 20.63 4.78 -19.17
C GLU A 87 19.60 5.49 -18.29
N ARG A 88 18.73 4.72 -17.62
CA ARG A 88 17.66 5.24 -16.77
C ARG A 88 17.71 4.61 -15.37
N PRO A 89 18.77 4.90 -14.60
CA PRO A 89 18.87 4.40 -13.23
C PRO A 89 17.75 4.95 -12.36
N ILE A 90 17.48 4.30 -11.21
CA ILE A 90 16.34 4.64 -10.36
C ILE A 90 16.20 6.13 -10.01
N PRO A 91 17.25 6.93 -9.74
CA PRO A 91 17.07 8.35 -9.44
C PRO A 91 16.54 9.15 -10.64
N VAL A 92 16.89 8.76 -11.87
CA VAL A 92 16.40 9.37 -13.11
C VAL A 92 14.94 8.97 -13.33
N TRP A 93 14.62 7.68 -13.13
CA TRP A 93 13.24 7.19 -13.26
C TRP A 93 12.30 7.84 -12.23
N ILE A 94 12.71 7.99 -10.97
CA ILE A 94 11.92 8.64 -9.90
C ILE A 94 11.58 10.10 -10.27
N ARG A 95 12.50 10.84 -10.90
CA ARG A 95 12.24 12.23 -11.33
C ARG A 95 11.10 12.34 -12.34
N LEU A 96 10.87 11.29 -13.12
CA LEU A 96 9.83 11.25 -14.16
C LEU A 96 8.50 10.68 -13.61
N HIS A 97 8.57 9.98 -12.47
CA HIS A 97 7.44 9.31 -11.80
C HIS A 97 7.32 9.74 -10.33
N GLY A 98 7.49 11.04 -10.09
CA GLY A 98 7.46 11.61 -8.74
C GLY A 98 6.11 11.41 -8.05
N THR A 99 6.12 11.46 -6.72
CA THR A 99 4.93 11.32 -5.87
C THR A 99 3.87 12.38 -6.16
N ASP A 100 4.29 13.59 -6.52
CA ASP A 100 3.37 14.69 -6.88
C ASP A 100 2.52 14.34 -8.10
N LYS A 101 3.14 13.73 -9.12
CA LYS A 101 2.42 13.24 -10.30
C LYS A 101 1.44 12.15 -9.91
N GLY A 102 1.87 11.18 -9.10
CA GLY A 102 0.99 10.13 -8.59
C GLY A 102 -0.20 10.67 -7.78
N PHE A 103 0.01 11.74 -7.01
CA PHE A 103 -1.03 12.43 -6.25
C PHE A 103 -2.03 13.17 -7.15
N GLU A 104 -1.60 13.74 -8.28
CA GLU A 104 -2.52 14.29 -9.27
C GLU A 104 -3.28 13.19 -10.03
N ASP A 105 -2.58 12.16 -10.47
CA ASP A 105 -3.13 11.05 -11.27
C ASP A 105 -4.17 10.21 -10.50
N VAL A 106 -4.09 10.16 -9.16
CA VAL A 106 -5.06 9.43 -8.34
C VAL A 106 -6.38 10.18 -8.16
N LYS A 107 -6.43 11.51 -8.35
CA LYS A 107 -7.67 12.28 -8.17
C LYS A 107 -8.77 11.84 -9.14
N PRO A 108 -8.52 11.67 -10.47
CA PRO A 108 -9.49 11.07 -11.39
C PRO A 108 -9.95 9.67 -10.99
N VAL A 109 -9.05 8.83 -10.48
CA VAL A 109 -9.39 7.48 -9.98
C VAL A 109 -10.38 7.57 -8.81
N ILE A 110 -10.12 8.45 -7.85
CA ILE A 110 -10.99 8.69 -6.69
C ILE A 110 -12.36 9.24 -7.12
N MET A 111 -12.39 10.16 -8.09
CA MET A 111 -13.65 10.67 -8.65
C MET A 111 -14.45 9.57 -9.36
N ALA A 112 -13.79 8.70 -10.12
CA ALA A 112 -14.44 7.56 -10.77
C ALA A 112 -15.03 6.58 -9.73
N LEU A 113 -14.30 6.29 -8.65
CA LEU A 113 -14.78 5.47 -7.54
C LEU A 113 -16.01 6.09 -6.87
N LYS A 114 -15.97 7.39 -6.55
CA LYS A 114 -17.12 8.12 -5.98
C LYS A 114 -18.33 8.09 -6.90
N SER A 115 -18.13 8.31 -8.20
CA SER A 115 -19.20 8.26 -9.22
C SER A 115 -19.83 6.88 -9.36
N LYS A 116 -19.06 5.81 -9.10
CA LYS A 116 -19.55 4.43 -9.01
C LYS A 116 -20.39 4.16 -7.73
N GLY A 117 -20.48 5.12 -6.81
CA GLY A 117 -21.22 5.00 -5.56
C GLY A 117 -20.40 4.41 -4.43
N ILE A 118 -19.06 4.45 -4.51
CA ILE A 118 -18.18 4.17 -3.37
C ILE A 118 -18.27 5.35 -2.40
N SER A 119 -18.62 5.07 -1.15
CA SER A 119 -18.77 6.08 -0.11
C SER A 119 -17.54 6.22 0.78
N ALA A 120 -16.62 5.25 0.73
CA ALA A 120 -15.42 5.27 1.55
C ALA A 120 -14.24 4.59 0.84
N ILE A 121 -13.10 5.26 0.82
CA ILE A 121 -11.89 4.89 0.08
C ILE A 121 -10.71 4.88 1.03
N GLY A 122 -10.03 3.74 1.14
CA GLY A 122 -8.70 3.67 1.73
C GLY A 122 -7.63 3.57 0.65
N ALA A 123 -6.38 3.82 1.02
CA ALA A 123 -5.25 3.57 0.13
C ALA A 123 -4.08 2.93 0.88
N ALA A 124 -3.33 2.06 0.20
CA ALA A 124 -2.16 1.40 0.79
C ALA A 124 -1.00 1.34 -0.20
N ALA A 125 0.18 1.77 0.25
CA ALA A 125 1.39 1.81 -0.55
C ALA A 125 2.63 2.23 0.23
N LYS A 126 3.76 2.28 -0.47
CA LYS A 126 4.99 2.93 -0.01
C LYS A 126 4.87 4.46 0.10
N VAL A 127 4.12 5.08 -0.82
CA VAL A 127 4.08 6.54 -1.05
C VAL A 127 2.69 7.15 -0.82
N VAL A 128 1.81 6.48 -0.07
CA VAL A 128 0.43 6.96 0.16
C VAL A 128 0.34 8.18 1.08
N VAL A 129 1.47 8.66 1.62
CA VAL A 129 1.48 9.72 2.64
C VAL A 129 0.86 11.03 2.13
N GLU A 130 1.08 11.40 0.86
CA GLU A 130 0.48 12.62 0.29
C GLU A 130 -1.06 12.55 0.26
N LEU A 131 -1.62 11.39 -0.08
CA LEU A 131 -3.06 11.18 0.02
C LEU A 131 -3.56 11.30 1.46
N ALA A 132 -2.76 10.85 2.42
CA ALA A 132 -3.11 10.90 3.84
C ALA A 132 -3.11 12.34 4.42
N LYS A 133 -2.47 13.30 3.75
CA LYS A 133 -2.52 14.76 4.08
C LYS A 133 -3.77 15.46 3.54
N SER A 134 -4.65 14.74 2.85
CA SER A 134 -5.83 15.26 2.16
C SER A 134 -7.13 14.58 2.60
N ASP A 135 -8.27 15.10 2.16
CA ASP A 135 -9.60 14.54 2.46
C ASP A 135 -10.10 13.57 1.37
N TYR A 136 -9.22 13.15 0.45
CA TYR A 136 -9.59 12.26 -0.64
C TYR A 136 -9.88 10.82 -0.18
N ILE A 137 -9.21 10.38 0.90
CA ILE A 137 -9.32 9.04 1.47
C ILE A 137 -9.74 9.11 2.94
N GLN A 138 -10.17 7.98 3.50
CA GLN A 138 -10.62 7.86 4.89
C GLN A 138 -9.62 7.08 5.76
N ALA A 139 -8.68 6.35 5.16
CA ALA A 139 -7.63 5.64 5.88
C ALA A 139 -6.43 5.35 4.95
N ALA A 140 -5.23 5.39 5.52
CA ALA A 140 -3.99 5.11 4.81
C ALA A 140 -3.20 3.96 5.47
N VAL A 141 -2.51 3.16 4.64
CA VAL A 141 -1.54 2.16 5.11
C VAL A 141 -0.22 2.37 4.40
N LEU A 142 0.82 2.71 5.15
CA LEU A 142 2.19 2.81 4.69
C LEU A 142 2.90 1.46 4.85
N LEU A 143 3.44 0.94 3.74
CA LEU A 143 4.18 -0.32 3.68
C LEU A 143 5.64 -0.01 3.31
N HIS A 144 6.59 -0.22 4.23
CA HIS A 144 8.02 0.11 4.04
C HIS A 144 8.23 1.55 3.54
N PRO A 145 7.84 2.58 4.34
CA PRO A 145 7.61 3.96 3.89
C PRO A 145 8.89 4.68 3.42
N SER A 146 9.36 4.37 2.23
CA SER A 146 10.47 5.12 1.62
C SER A 146 10.02 6.49 1.20
N LEU A 147 10.96 7.44 1.25
CA LEU A 147 10.73 8.83 0.82
C LEU A 147 9.65 9.53 1.66
N VAL A 148 9.33 8.98 2.84
CA VAL A 148 8.47 9.61 3.84
C VAL A 148 9.37 10.19 4.93
N THR A 149 9.09 11.42 5.32
CA THR A 149 9.78 12.16 6.36
C THR A 149 8.90 12.32 7.59
N VAL A 150 9.50 12.76 8.70
CA VAL A 150 8.76 13.03 9.94
C VAL A 150 7.76 14.17 9.73
N ASP A 151 8.11 15.18 8.92
CA ASP A 151 7.23 16.30 8.61
C ASP A 151 6.01 15.85 7.79
N ASP A 152 6.18 14.89 6.88
CA ASP A 152 5.04 14.30 6.16
C ASP A 152 4.02 13.68 7.12
N ILE A 153 4.48 12.99 8.17
CA ILE A 153 3.62 12.37 9.19
C ILE A 153 2.93 13.43 10.08
N LYS A 154 3.56 14.58 10.33
CA LYS A 154 2.93 15.70 11.05
C LYS A 154 1.76 16.30 10.27
N GLU A 155 1.75 16.18 8.95
CA GLU A 155 0.71 16.76 8.10
C GLU A 155 -0.46 15.80 7.82
N VAL A 156 -0.34 14.51 8.16
CA VAL A 156 -1.41 13.51 7.95
C VAL A 156 -2.70 13.92 8.66
N LYS A 157 -3.84 13.75 8.00
CA LYS A 157 -5.18 14.13 8.48
C LYS A 157 -6.13 12.94 8.67
N VAL A 158 -5.74 11.75 8.20
CA VAL A 158 -6.57 10.54 8.22
C VAL A 158 -5.95 9.46 9.11
N PRO A 159 -6.74 8.52 9.65
CA PRO A 159 -6.21 7.31 10.29
C PRO A 159 -5.15 6.63 9.44
N ILE A 160 -4.01 6.31 10.05
CA ILE A 160 -2.85 5.79 9.34
C ILE A 160 -2.21 4.61 10.08
N ALA A 161 -1.88 3.56 9.33
CA ALA A 161 -1.05 2.47 9.81
C ALA A 161 0.32 2.53 9.11
N VAL A 162 1.41 2.45 9.86
CA VAL A 162 2.79 2.44 9.36
C VAL A 162 3.43 1.09 9.67
N LEU A 163 3.75 0.34 8.62
CA LEU A 163 4.33 -1.00 8.70
C LEU A 163 5.78 -0.96 8.20
N GLY A 164 6.73 -0.98 9.12
CA GLY A 164 8.17 -0.95 8.84
C GLY A 164 8.83 -2.34 8.89
N ALA A 165 10.04 -2.45 8.33
CA ALA A 165 10.90 -3.63 8.48
C ALA A 165 12.06 -3.35 9.44
N GLU A 166 12.51 -4.38 10.15
CA GLU A 166 13.73 -4.32 10.96
C GLU A 166 14.99 -4.07 10.11
N ILE A 167 15.09 -4.71 8.95
CA ILE A 167 16.26 -4.70 8.06
C ILE A 167 15.97 -3.84 6.82
N ASP A 168 15.46 -2.64 7.06
CA ASP A 168 15.16 -1.64 6.03
C ASP A 168 16.17 -0.49 6.14
N LYS A 169 16.98 -0.28 5.10
CA LYS A 169 17.96 0.81 5.09
C LYS A 169 17.37 2.15 4.63
N ILE A 170 16.19 2.13 4.00
CA ILE A 170 15.54 3.32 3.47
C ILE A 170 14.59 3.92 4.51
N SER A 171 13.80 3.08 5.16
CA SER A 171 12.96 3.44 6.32
C SER A 171 13.37 2.64 7.56
N PRO A 172 14.54 2.92 8.15
CA PRO A 172 15.04 2.14 9.28
C PRO A 172 14.14 2.25 10.51
N PRO A 173 14.20 1.26 11.44
CA PRO A 173 13.43 1.26 12.68
C PRO A 173 13.47 2.57 13.46
N ALA A 174 14.63 3.25 13.48
CA ALA A 174 14.77 4.54 14.14
C ALA A 174 13.85 5.62 13.54
N LEU A 175 13.72 5.67 12.20
CA LEU A 175 12.82 6.59 11.52
C LEU A 175 11.36 6.21 11.77
N VAL A 176 11.02 4.92 11.69
CA VAL A 176 9.65 4.44 11.92
C VAL A 176 9.19 4.72 13.36
N LYS A 177 10.10 4.64 14.35
CA LYS A 177 9.82 5.06 15.73
C LYS A 177 9.56 6.56 15.86
N GLN A 178 10.26 7.40 15.10
CA GLN A 178 9.94 8.85 15.07
C GLN A 178 8.52 9.09 14.53
N PHE A 179 8.05 8.29 13.57
CA PHE A 179 6.66 8.37 13.11
C PHE A 179 5.67 7.98 14.21
N GLU A 180 5.98 6.94 14.99
CA GLU A 180 5.18 6.52 16.15
C GLU A 180 5.12 7.61 17.22
N GLU A 181 6.24 8.26 17.52
CA GLU A 181 6.31 9.38 18.46
C GLU A 181 5.41 10.54 18.00
N VAL A 182 5.52 10.95 16.73
CA VAL A 182 4.64 12.02 16.18
C VAL A 182 3.17 11.64 16.29
N LEU A 183 2.79 10.43 15.86
CA LEU A 183 1.39 9.99 15.90
C LEU A 183 0.86 9.87 17.34
N SER A 184 1.71 9.47 18.28
CA SER A 184 1.34 9.38 19.71
C SER A 184 1.04 10.75 20.34
N THR A 185 1.63 11.82 19.81
CA THR A 185 1.32 13.21 20.24
C THR A 185 0.05 13.78 19.61
N ARG A 186 -0.60 13.04 18.71
CA ARG A 186 -1.73 13.48 17.88
C ARG A 186 -2.95 12.58 18.08
N PRO A 187 -3.60 12.60 19.27
CA PRO A 187 -4.70 11.69 19.58
C PRO A 187 -5.93 11.87 18.67
N GLU A 188 -6.04 12.98 17.95
CA GLU A 188 -7.05 13.21 16.92
C GLU A 188 -6.86 12.33 15.67
N ILE A 189 -5.61 11.91 15.41
CA ILE A 189 -5.26 10.98 14.33
C ILE A 189 -5.10 9.60 14.93
N ASN A 190 -5.91 8.66 14.49
CA ASN A 190 -5.73 7.28 14.89
C ASN A 190 -4.49 6.72 14.17
N GLY A 191 -3.39 6.57 14.90
CA GLY A 191 -2.12 6.06 14.41
C GLY A 191 -1.84 4.64 14.89
N TYR A 192 -1.31 3.80 14.00
CA TYR A 192 -0.77 2.49 14.36
C TYR A 192 0.61 2.31 13.75
N VAL A 193 1.61 1.95 14.53
CA VAL A 193 2.96 1.69 14.02
C VAL A 193 3.40 0.29 14.42
N LYS A 194 4.00 -0.44 13.47
CA LYS A 194 4.60 -1.74 13.74
C LYS A 194 5.84 -1.96 12.90
N ILE A 195 6.90 -2.41 13.55
CA ILE A 195 8.14 -2.86 12.91
C ILE A 195 8.15 -4.39 12.93
N PHE A 196 8.34 -5.01 11.77
CA PHE A 196 8.38 -6.47 11.64
C PHE A 196 9.83 -6.98 11.73
N PRO A 197 10.13 -7.88 12.70
CA PRO A 197 11.46 -8.45 12.88
C PRO A 197 11.81 -9.41 11.74
N ALA A 198 13.11 -9.56 11.47
CA ALA A 198 13.69 -10.43 10.42
C ALA A 198 13.13 -10.18 9.00
N TRP A 199 12.62 -8.97 8.75
CA TRP A 199 12.10 -8.54 7.47
C TRP A 199 13.01 -7.48 6.86
N HIS A 200 13.25 -7.59 5.56
CA HIS A 200 14.00 -6.63 4.77
C HIS A 200 13.20 -6.20 3.55
N MET A 201 13.54 -5.05 2.97
CA MET A 201 12.97 -4.66 1.69
C MET A 201 13.35 -5.68 0.60
N GLY A 202 12.38 -6.21 -0.14
CA GLY A 202 12.58 -7.19 -1.22
C GLY A 202 12.89 -8.62 -0.78
N GLY A 203 12.60 -9.00 0.47
CA GLY A 203 13.04 -10.26 1.08
C GLY A 203 12.00 -11.36 1.29
N GLN A 204 12.38 -12.61 0.99
CA GLN A 204 11.63 -13.81 1.39
C GLN A 204 12.10 -14.27 2.78
N SER A 205 11.29 -14.09 3.82
CA SER A 205 11.46 -14.86 5.07
C SER A 205 10.16 -15.59 5.42
N GLY A 206 10.28 -16.93 5.61
CA GLY A 206 9.19 -17.90 5.68
C GLY A 206 8.33 -17.85 6.95
N ILE A 207 7.91 -16.66 7.39
CA ILE A 207 7.06 -16.47 8.57
C ILE A 207 5.60 -16.25 8.12
N LYS A 208 4.70 -17.13 8.58
CA LYS A 208 3.27 -17.13 8.24
C LYS A 208 2.51 -16.08 9.07
N TRP A 209 1.89 -15.10 8.42
CA TRP A 209 1.06 -14.08 9.08
C TRP A 209 -0.45 -14.24 8.80
N LYS A 210 -1.27 -13.87 9.79
CA LYS A 210 -2.75 -13.79 9.75
C LYS A 210 -3.18 -12.32 9.77
N MET A 211 -3.74 -11.81 8.68
CA MET A 211 -4.28 -10.44 8.60
C MET A 211 -5.81 -10.54 8.60
N ARG A 212 -6.48 -9.91 9.58
CA ARG A 212 -7.94 -9.80 9.59
C ARG A 212 -8.31 -8.34 9.30
N MET A 213 -8.47 -8.00 8.02
CA MET A 213 -9.15 -6.76 7.63
C MET A 213 -10.62 -6.94 7.97
N GLN A 214 -11.03 -6.52 9.16
CA GLN A 214 -12.46 -6.43 9.47
C GLN A 214 -13.08 -5.27 8.69
N SER A 215 -14.36 -5.41 8.35
CA SER A 215 -15.13 -4.42 7.61
C SER A 215 -15.26 -3.04 8.30
N ASN A 216 -14.68 -2.90 9.49
CA ASN A 216 -14.76 -1.73 10.37
C ASN A 216 -13.70 -0.65 10.15
N MET A 217 -12.77 -0.78 9.18
CA MET A 217 -11.78 0.28 8.85
C MET A 217 -12.40 1.67 8.58
N LEU A 218 -13.71 1.74 8.31
CA LEU A 218 -14.39 2.93 7.80
C LEU A 218 -15.64 3.32 8.61
N LYS A 219 -15.87 2.72 9.80
CA LYS A 219 -17.14 2.90 10.54
C LYS A 219 -17.07 3.46 11.98
N LYS A 220 -15.91 3.50 12.65
CA LYS A 220 -15.69 4.09 14.00
C LYS A 220 -14.19 4.01 14.38
N PRO A 221 -13.68 4.73 15.42
CA PRO A 221 -12.25 4.86 15.70
C PRO A 221 -11.60 3.47 15.77
N MET A 222 -10.42 3.31 15.16
CA MET A 222 -9.72 2.03 14.95
C MET A 222 -9.74 1.11 16.19
N GLU A 223 -10.77 0.29 16.30
CA GLU A 223 -10.67 -1.00 16.96
C GLU A 223 -10.10 -1.96 15.91
N ILE A 224 -8.80 -1.82 15.63
CA ILE A 224 -8.06 -2.95 15.09
C ILE A 224 -7.81 -3.88 16.28
N CYS A 225 -8.80 -4.71 16.59
CA CYS A 225 -8.68 -5.73 17.62
C CYS A 225 -7.71 -6.82 17.12
N TRP A 226 -6.41 -6.66 17.41
CA TRP A 226 -5.42 -7.73 17.32
C TRP A 226 -5.42 -8.50 18.64
N ILE A 227 -6.28 -9.52 18.77
CA ILE A 227 -6.18 -10.47 19.89
C ILE A 227 -5.01 -11.41 19.59
N GLY A 228 -3.90 -11.22 20.30
CA GLY A 228 -2.91 -12.27 20.47
C GLY A 228 -3.54 -13.39 21.30
N SER A 229 -3.86 -14.51 20.66
CA SER A 229 -4.27 -15.72 21.37
C SER A 229 -3.67 -16.93 20.68
N LEU A 230 -2.75 -17.57 21.40
CA LEU A 230 -2.48 -19.00 21.26
C LEU A 230 -3.80 -19.72 21.54
N THR A 231 -4.49 -20.23 20.52
CA THR A 231 -5.15 -21.55 20.52
C THR A 231 -5.99 -21.78 19.27
N THR A 232 -6.15 -23.07 19.02
CA THR A 232 -6.73 -23.81 17.90
C THR A 232 -8.22 -23.57 17.68
N SER A 233 -8.63 -23.15 16.48
CA SER A 233 -9.81 -23.66 15.76
C SER A 233 -10.05 -22.90 14.45
N ASN A 234 -10.66 -23.63 13.51
CA ASN A 234 -10.60 -23.48 12.06
C ASN A 234 -11.32 -22.23 11.52
N GLU A 235 -10.55 -21.37 10.86
CA GLU A 235 -10.81 -20.70 9.56
C GLU A 235 -9.75 -19.59 9.43
N MET A 236 -8.62 -19.95 8.81
CA MET A 236 -7.36 -19.21 8.85
C MET A 236 -7.09 -18.51 7.51
N MET A 237 -7.09 -17.18 7.48
CA MET A 237 -6.60 -16.41 6.33
C MET A 237 -5.10 -16.09 6.48
N TYR A 238 -4.30 -16.74 5.63
CA TYR A 238 -2.83 -16.61 5.54
C TYR A 238 -2.45 -15.48 4.56
N VAL A 239 -1.84 -14.40 5.06
CA VAL A 239 -1.28 -13.30 4.24
C VAL A 239 0.25 -13.40 4.11
N GLY A 240 0.88 -14.37 4.76
CA GLY A 240 2.34 -14.58 4.73
C GLY A 240 2.98 -15.06 3.42
N ASN A 241 2.26 -15.09 2.29
CA ASN A 241 2.79 -15.54 0.98
C ASN A 241 2.59 -14.51 -0.16
N CYS A 242 2.22 -13.26 0.13
CA CYS A 242 1.79 -12.29 -0.90
C CYS A 242 2.67 -11.06 -1.06
N PHE A 243 3.83 -11.02 -0.43
CA PHE A 243 4.83 -10.00 -0.71
C PHE A 243 6.11 -10.73 -1.09
N PHE A 244 6.29 -10.88 -2.40
CA PHE A 244 7.50 -11.39 -3.04
C PHE A 244 7.78 -10.55 -4.27
#